data_AF-A0A7V5GSC6-F1
#
_entry.id   AF-A0A7V5GSC6-F1
#
_cell.length_a   1.000
_cell.length_b   1.000
_cell.length_c   1.000
_cell.angle_alpha   90.00
_cell.angle_beta   90.00
_cell.angle_gamma   90.00
#
_symmetry.space_group_name_H-M   'P 1'
#
loop_
_entity.id
_entity.type
_entity.pdbx_description
1 polymer ?
#
loop_
_entity_poly.entity_id
_entity_poly.type
_entity_poly.pdbx_seq_one_letter_code
_entity_poly.pdbx_strand_id
1 'polypeptide(L)'
;KKFPVLATLVSSVASLIILFFGFILISPDQTIQTLSWRIPILLMITYTLSLPIKDFKDIAGDKKYAIWTIPVIFGEKKSRLIIASGLFISFMLSVFFLNEKRLFGWAVIFGILAFLTTINEKINPRKLPYWILALVFVYGLILVKIIFLK
;
A
#
# COMPACT_ATOMS: atom_id res chain seq x y z
N LYS A 1 12.71 13.72 0.61
CA LYS A 1 11.32 14.05 1.03
C LYS A 1 10.71 15.28 0.36
N LYS A 2 11.47 16.14 -0.36
CA LYS A 2 10.91 17.35 -0.99
C LYS A 2 9.96 17.09 -2.18
N PHE A 3 10.02 15.90 -2.78
CA PHE A 3 9.09 15.47 -3.81
C PHE A 3 8.29 14.28 -3.28
N PRO A 4 6.96 14.39 -3.13
CA PRO A 4 6.14 13.40 -2.43
C PRO A 4 6.18 12.02 -3.11
N VAL A 5 6.00 12.00 -4.43
CA VAL A 5 5.97 10.76 -5.22
C VAL A 5 7.35 10.09 -5.27
N LEU A 6 8.42 10.86 -5.47
CA LEU A 6 9.78 10.29 -5.48
C LEU A 6 10.17 9.77 -4.10
N ALA A 7 9.74 10.44 -3.03
CA ALA A 7 10.02 9.98 -1.67
C ALA A 7 9.33 8.65 -1.36
N THR A 8 8.08 8.46 -1.80
CA THR A 8 7.37 7.19 -1.62
C THR A 8 7.85 6.11 -2.56
N LEU A 9 8.27 6.46 -3.78
CA LEU A 9 8.91 5.52 -4.71
C LEU A 9 10.23 4.98 -4.12
N VAL A 10 11.12 5.85 -3.62
CA VAL A 10 12.36 5.41 -2.95
C VAL A 10 12.06 4.54 -1.74
N SER A 11 11.04 4.89 -0.95
CA SER A 11 10.60 4.06 0.18
C SER A 11 10.05 2.69 -0.26
N SER A 12 9.36 2.63 -1.41
CA SER A 12 8.87 1.37 -1.99
C SER A 12 10.03 0.48 -2.44
N VAL A 13 11.06 1.05 -3.08
CA VAL A 13 12.26 0.33 -3.49
C VAL A 13 13.01 -0.21 -2.28
N ALA A 14 13.17 0.59 -1.22
CA ALA A 14 13.76 0.12 0.03
C ALA A 14 12.98 -1.06 0.63
N SER A 15 11.65 -1.02 0.54
CA SER A 15 10.79 -2.13 1.01
C SER A 15 10.94 -3.39 0.14
N LEU A 16 11.17 -3.24 -1.17
CA LEU A 16 11.45 -4.37 -2.07
C LEU A 16 12.81 -5.03 -1.78
N ILE A 17 13.82 -4.26 -1.35
CA ILE A 17 15.11 -4.83 -0.96
C ILE A 17 14.93 -5.83 0.19
N ILE A 18 14.07 -5.51 1.17
CA ILE A 18 13.74 -6.40 2.29
C ILE A 18 13.08 -7.69 1.76
N LEU A 19 12.15 -7.57 0.81
CA LEU A 19 11.53 -8.73 0.16
C LEU A 19 12.57 -9.60 -0.55
N PHE A 20 13.48 -9.01 -1.33
CA PHE A 20 14.50 -9.75 -2.06
C PHE A 20 15.45 -10.48 -1.13
N PHE A 21 15.90 -9.85 -0.04
CA PHE A 21 16.69 -10.54 0.97
C PHE A 21 15.93 -11.70 1.61
N GLY A 22 14.68 -11.48 2.01
CA GLY A 22 13.84 -12.55 2.57
C GLY A 22 13.65 -13.72 1.60
N PHE A 23 13.45 -13.43 0.31
CA PHE A 23 13.29 -14.46 -0.73
C PHE A 23 14.59 -15.24 -0.96
N ILE A 24 15.72 -14.56 -1.09
CA ILE A 24 17.05 -15.19 -1.30
C ILE A 24 17.39 -16.14 -0.16
N LEU A 25 17.08 -15.78 1.09
CA LEU A 25 17.35 -16.61 2.26
C LEU A 25 16.57 -17.93 2.29
N ILE A 26 15.43 -18.01 1.60
CA ILE A 26 14.55 -19.18 1.59
C ILE A 26 14.65 -19.95 0.26
N SER A 27 15.05 -19.27 -0.82
CA SER A 27 15.21 -19.85 -2.15
C SER A 27 16.33 -20.90 -2.15
N PRO A 28 16.08 -22.14 -2.63
CA PRO A 28 17.10 -23.20 -2.66
C PRO A 28 18.38 -22.79 -3.41
N ASP A 29 18.21 -22.04 -4.50
CA ASP A 29 19.31 -21.59 -5.35
C ASP A 29 19.89 -20.24 -4.91
N GLN A 30 19.34 -19.63 -3.84
CA GLN A 30 19.69 -18.28 -3.36
C GLN A 30 19.61 -17.20 -4.46
N THR A 31 18.79 -17.42 -5.48
CA THR A 31 18.55 -16.46 -6.56
C THR A 31 17.13 -15.90 -6.49
N ILE A 32 16.93 -14.75 -7.15
CA ILE A 32 15.61 -14.13 -7.35
C ILE A 32 14.94 -14.55 -8.67
N GLN A 33 15.58 -15.41 -9.47
CA GLN A 33 15.11 -15.72 -10.84
C GLN A 33 13.75 -16.44 -10.84
N THR A 34 13.46 -17.22 -9.81
CA THR A 34 12.20 -17.93 -9.64
C THR A 34 11.07 -17.05 -9.09
N LEU A 35 11.39 -15.83 -8.61
CA LEU A 35 10.37 -14.88 -8.15
C LEU A 35 9.64 -14.28 -9.34
N SER A 36 8.31 -14.41 -9.36
CA SER A 36 7.49 -13.78 -10.39
C SER A 36 7.66 -12.26 -10.35
N TRP A 37 8.09 -11.67 -11.47
CA TRP A 37 8.25 -10.22 -11.63
C TRP A 37 6.97 -9.41 -11.32
N ARG A 38 5.80 -10.06 -11.40
CA ARG A 38 4.51 -9.45 -11.09
C ARG A 38 4.41 -9.02 -9.63
N ILE A 39 5.02 -9.77 -8.69
CA ILE A 39 4.96 -9.48 -7.26
C ILE A 39 5.75 -8.21 -6.91
N PRO A 40 7.04 -8.07 -7.28
CA PRO A 40 7.79 -6.84 -7.02
C PRO A 40 7.15 -5.59 -7.65
N ILE A 41 6.64 -5.69 -8.88
CA ILE A 41 5.99 -4.54 -9.53
C ILE A 41 4.70 -4.16 -8.82
N LEU A 42 3.86 -5.14 -8.45
CA LEU A 42 2.66 -4.90 -7.67
C LEU A 42 3.02 -4.19 -6.34
N LEU A 43 3.99 -4.71 -5.59
CA LEU A 43 4.40 -4.12 -4.32
C LEU A 43 4.98 -2.71 -4.50
N MET A 44 5.78 -2.47 -5.54
CA MET A 44 6.31 -1.15 -5.85
C MET A 44 5.19 -0.11 -6.05
N ILE A 45 4.22 -0.44 -6.91
CA ILE A 45 3.11 0.46 -7.24
C ILE A 45 2.23 0.67 -6.00
N THR A 46 1.83 -0.41 -5.34
CA THR A 46 0.94 -0.33 -4.18
C THR A 46 1.58 0.40 -3.00
N TYR A 47 2.86 0.19 -2.71
CA TYR A 47 3.58 0.97 -1.70
C TYR A 47 3.71 2.44 -2.10
N THR A 48 4.01 2.74 -3.36
CA THR A 48 4.09 4.13 -3.82
C THR A 48 2.78 4.88 -3.61
N LEU A 49 1.64 4.21 -3.85
CA LEU A 49 0.29 4.77 -3.70
C LEU A 49 -0.18 4.84 -2.25
N SER A 50 0.18 3.86 -1.41
CA SER A 50 -0.35 3.70 -0.05
C SER A 50 0.52 4.33 1.04
N LEU A 51 1.84 4.37 0.87
CA LEU A 51 2.77 4.93 1.87
C LEU A 51 2.50 6.39 2.26
N PRO A 52 1.98 7.29 1.40
CA PRO A 52 1.63 8.65 1.81
C PRO A 52 0.60 8.72 2.96
N ILE A 53 -0.10 7.62 3.27
CA ILE A 53 -1.03 7.57 4.41
C ILE A 53 -0.37 7.88 5.75
N LYS A 54 0.92 7.57 5.90
CA LYS A 54 1.64 7.84 7.15
C LYS A 54 1.85 9.35 7.37
N ASP A 55 1.86 10.13 6.29
CA ASP A 55 2.16 11.56 6.32
C ASP A 55 0.99 12.37 6.89
N PHE A 56 -0.22 11.79 7.02
CA PHE A 56 -1.37 12.46 7.65
C PHE A 56 -1.13 12.81 9.13
N LYS A 57 -0.30 12.04 9.84
CA LYS A 57 0.00 12.33 11.25
C LYS A 57 1.01 13.47 11.42
N ASP A 58 1.77 13.76 10.36
CA ASP A 58 2.97 14.61 10.39
C ASP A 58 2.76 15.94 9.65
N ILE A 59 1.54 16.28 9.22
CA ILE A 59 1.22 17.49 8.43
C ILE A 59 1.82 18.77 9.02
N ALA A 60 1.60 19.01 10.32
CA ALA A 60 2.09 20.21 10.99
C ALA A 60 3.62 20.26 11.07
N GLY A 61 4.26 19.10 11.30
CA GLY A 61 5.71 18.97 11.32
C GLY A 61 6.31 19.19 9.94
N ASP A 62 5.79 18.49 8.93
CA ASP A 62 6.25 18.58 7.54
C ASP A 62 6.12 20.01 7.00
N LYS A 63 5.01 20.70 7.32
CA LYS A 63 4.81 22.10 6.96
C LYS A 63 5.86 23.02 7.60
N LYS A 64 6.22 22.80 8.86
CA LYS A 64 7.25 23.59 9.57
C LYS A 64 8.64 23.45 8.93
N TYR A 65 8.96 22.27 8.39
CA TYR A 65 10.25 21.98 7.77
C TYR A 65 10.26 22.12 6.23
N ALA A 66 9.22 22.75 5.65
CA ALA A 66 9.06 22.92 4.20
C ALA A 66 9.17 21.59 3.41
N ILE A 67 8.65 20.50 4.00
CA ILE A 67 8.56 19.19 3.37
C ILE A 67 7.23 19.08 2.63
N TRP A 68 7.27 18.73 1.35
CA TRP A 68 6.08 18.70 0.51
C TRP A 68 5.56 17.26 0.42
N THR A 69 4.62 16.91 1.29
CA THR A 69 3.85 15.65 1.23
C THR A 69 2.47 15.89 0.60
N ILE A 70 1.77 14.83 0.18
CA ILE A 70 0.42 14.96 -0.39
C ILE A 70 -0.51 15.72 0.58
N PRO A 71 -0.56 15.35 1.89
CA PRO A 71 -1.32 16.10 2.91
C PRO A 71 -0.95 17.58 3.03
N VAL A 72 0.33 17.94 2.88
CA VAL A 72 0.78 19.34 2.97
C VAL A 72 0.39 20.15 1.72
N ILE A 73 0.46 19.56 0.54
CA ILE A 73 0.16 20.25 -0.74
C ILE A 73 -1.35 20.45 -0.92
N PHE A 74 -2.14 19.39 -0.73
CA PHE A 74 -3.57 19.39 -1.06
C PHE A 74 -4.47 19.65 0.15
N GLY A 75 -3.91 19.68 1.36
CA GLY A 75 -4.66 19.69 2.61
C GLY A 75 -5.24 18.32 2.95
N GLU A 76 -5.77 18.18 4.17
CA GLU A 76 -6.21 16.88 4.68
C GLU A 76 -7.36 16.27 3.84
N LYS A 77 -8.41 17.03 3.55
CA LYS A 77 -9.62 16.53 2.89
C LYS A 77 -9.36 16.00 1.47
N LYS A 78 -8.65 16.76 0.63
CA LYS A 78 -8.31 16.32 -0.73
C LYS A 78 -7.29 15.17 -0.71
N SER A 79 -6.34 15.21 0.22
CA SER A 79 -5.37 14.12 0.38
C SER A 79 -6.01 12.82 0.79
N ARG A 80 -7.04 12.85 1.65
CA ARG A 80 -7.82 11.67 2.02
C ARG A 80 -8.44 11.02 0.80
N LEU A 81 -9.04 11.83 -0.09
CA LEU A 81 -9.60 11.32 -1.35
C LEU A 81 -8.51 10.70 -2.26
N ILE A 82 -7.38 11.40 -2.46
CA ILE A 82 -6.29 10.92 -3.33
C ILE A 82 -5.72 9.59 -2.81
N ILE A 83 -5.44 9.51 -1.52
CA ILE A 83 -4.84 8.32 -0.89
C ILE A 83 -5.87 7.18 -0.81
N ALA A 84 -7.14 7.48 -0.51
CA ALA A 84 -8.22 6.49 -0.54
C ALA A 84 -8.36 5.85 -1.91
N SER A 85 -8.36 6.65 -2.98
CA SER A 85 -8.39 6.16 -4.36
C SER A 85 -7.17 5.29 -4.68
N GLY A 86 -5.98 5.72 -4.25
CA GLY A 86 -4.74 4.94 -4.41
C GLY A 86 -4.80 3.57 -3.70
N LEU A 87 -5.39 3.51 -2.51
CA LEU A 87 -5.62 2.26 -1.78
C LEU A 87 -6.62 1.36 -2.52
N PHE A 88 -7.76 1.89 -2.97
CA PHE A 88 -8.73 1.13 -3.75
C PHE A 88 -8.10 0.52 -5.02
N ILE A 89 -7.38 1.36 -5.78
CA ILE A 89 -6.65 0.92 -6.98
C ILE A 89 -5.63 -0.16 -6.62
N SER A 90 -4.95 -0.04 -5.48
CA SER A 90 -3.99 -1.05 -5.02
C SER A 90 -4.63 -2.43 -4.81
N PHE A 91 -5.82 -2.49 -4.21
CA PHE A 91 -6.58 -3.74 -4.08
C PHE A 91 -6.98 -4.29 -5.45
N MET A 92 -7.48 -3.44 -6.36
CA MET A 92 -7.85 -3.86 -7.72
C MET A 92 -6.66 -4.40 -8.51
N LEU A 93 -5.52 -3.70 -8.48
CA LEU A 93 -4.30 -4.13 -9.15
C LEU A 93 -3.83 -5.51 -8.68
N SER A 94 -4.07 -5.87 -7.42
CA SER A 94 -3.69 -7.20 -6.92
C SER A 94 -4.37 -8.33 -7.71
N VAL A 95 -5.63 -8.16 -8.13
CA VAL A 95 -6.37 -9.17 -8.92
C VAL A 95 -5.71 -9.39 -10.28
N PHE A 96 -5.32 -8.30 -10.95
CA PHE A 96 -4.72 -8.35 -12.28
C PHE A 96 -3.29 -8.88 -12.25
N PHE A 97 -2.47 -8.39 -11.31
CA PHE A 97 -1.06 -8.80 -11.21
C PHE A 97 -0.91 -10.23 -10.69
N LEU A 98 -1.78 -10.68 -9.77
CA LEU A 98 -1.77 -12.06 -9.29
C LEU A 98 -2.50 -13.01 -10.24
N ASN A 99 -3.25 -12.48 -11.22
CA ASN A 99 -4.02 -13.23 -12.20
C ASN A 99 -5.02 -14.22 -11.57
N GLU A 100 -5.61 -13.85 -10.43
CA GLU A 100 -6.54 -14.71 -9.69
C GLU A 100 -7.92 -14.05 -9.60
N LYS A 101 -8.83 -14.45 -10.51
CA LYS A 101 -10.16 -13.86 -10.63
C LYS A 101 -11.03 -14.09 -9.40
N ARG A 102 -10.78 -15.14 -8.62
CA ARG A 102 -11.52 -15.41 -7.37
C ARG A 102 -11.30 -14.32 -6.32
N LEU A 103 -10.19 -13.57 -6.41
CA LEU A 103 -9.93 -12.42 -5.55
C LEU A 103 -10.78 -11.21 -5.89
N PHE A 104 -11.40 -11.13 -7.08
CA PHE A 104 -12.08 -9.92 -7.53
C PHE A 104 -13.13 -9.42 -6.54
N GLY A 105 -14.05 -10.29 -6.10
CA GLY A 105 -15.09 -9.91 -5.14
C GLY A 105 -14.50 -9.40 -3.82
N TRP A 106 -13.49 -10.10 -3.29
CA TRP A 106 -12.80 -9.70 -2.06
C TRP A 106 -12.03 -8.39 -2.22
N ALA A 107 -11.33 -8.21 -3.32
CA ALA A 107 -10.60 -7.00 -3.62
C ALA A 107 -11.53 -5.79 -3.69
N VAL A 108 -12.74 -5.95 -4.26
CA VAL A 108 -13.74 -4.87 -4.32
C VAL A 108 -14.22 -4.52 -2.90
N ILE A 109 -14.58 -5.52 -2.10
CA ILE A 109 -15.06 -5.30 -0.73
C ILE A 109 -13.98 -4.62 0.11
N PHE A 110 -12.76 -5.17 0.16
CA PHE A 110 -11.67 -4.61 0.96
C PHE A 110 -11.17 -3.27 0.42
N GLY A 111 -11.19 -3.07 -0.90
CA GLY A 111 -10.91 -1.79 -1.53
C GLY A 111 -11.91 -0.72 -1.08
N ILE A 112 -13.21 -1.01 -1.13
CA ILE A 112 -14.26 -0.06 -0.69
C ILE A 112 -14.11 0.23 0.79
N LEU A 113 -13.89 -0.80 1.63
CA LEU A 113 -13.67 -0.60 3.06
C LEU A 113 -12.46 0.27 3.35
N ALA A 114 -11.33 0.05 2.65
CA ALA A 114 -10.13 0.88 2.78
C ALA A 114 -10.38 2.33 2.33
N PHE A 115 -11.14 2.51 1.24
CA PHE A 115 -11.52 3.82 0.73
C PHE A 115 -12.39 4.59 1.73
N LEU A 116 -13.46 3.98 2.23
CA LEU A 116 -14.38 4.58 3.20
C LEU A 116 -13.68 4.90 4.53
N THR A 117 -12.83 3.99 5.01
CA THR A 117 -12.04 4.19 6.23
C THR A 117 -11.11 5.40 6.09
N THR A 118 -10.49 5.58 4.92
CA THR A 118 -9.56 6.69 4.66
C THR A 118 -10.25 8.04 4.52
N ILE A 119 -11.42 8.06 3.86
CA ILE A 119 -12.23 9.28 3.71
C ILE A 119 -12.84 9.75 5.03
N ASN A 120 -13.15 8.83 5.94
CA ASN A 120 -13.82 9.17 7.18
C ASN A 120 -12.95 10.08 8.07
N GLU A 121 -13.29 11.37 8.10
CA GLU A 121 -12.60 12.40 8.89
C GLU A 121 -12.70 12.16 10.39
N LYS A 122 -13.70 11.38 10.85
CA LYS A 122 -13.83 11.01 12.28
C LYS A 122 -12.67 10.12 12.74
N ILE A 123 -11.98 9.44 11.83
CA ILE A 123 -10.85 8.58 12.16
C ILE A 123 -9.61 9.45 12.31
N ASN A 124 -9.03 9.39 13.51
CA ASN A 124 -7.80 10.10 13.84
C ASN A 124 -6.68 9.70 12.86
N PRO A 125 -6.01 10.67 12.20
CA PRO A 125 -4.86 10.45 11.32
C PRO A 125 -3.81 9.47 11.86
N ARG A 126 -3.55 9.47 13.17
CA ARG A 126 -2.56 8.58 13.81
C ARG A 126 -2.99 7.11 13.80
N LYS A 127 -4.30 6.84 13.86
CA LYS A 127 -4.86 5.49 13.90
C LYS A 127 -5.13 4.93 12.49
N LEU A 128 -5.18 5.79 11.48
CA LEU A 128 -5.54 5.42 10.12
C LEU A 128 -4.62 4.33 9.51
N PRO A 129 -3.28 4.38 9.63
CA PRO A 129 -2.42 3.32 9.11
C PRO A 129 -2.68 1.95 9.74
N TYR A 130 -3.05 1.90 11.02
CA TYR A 130 -3.35 0.64 11.72
C TYR A 130 -4.62 -0.02 11.18
N TRP A 131 -5.67 0.77 10.88
CA TRP A 131 -6.89 0.26 10.26
C TRP A 131 -6.64 -0.29 8.87
N ILE A 132 -5.87 0.42 8.04
CA ILE A 132 -5.52 -0.06 6.70
C ILE A 132 -4.66 -1.32 6.79
N LEU A 133 -3.70 -1.37 7.72
CA LEU A 133 -2.90 -2.57 7.95
C LEU A 133 -3.75 -3.78 8.34
N ALA A 134 -4.75 -3.59 9.20
CA ALA A 134 -5.69 -4.65 9.58
C ALA A 134 -6.48 -5.16 8.36
N LEU A 135 -6.98 -4.26 7.50
CA LEU A 135 -7.68 -4.64 6.27
C LEU A 135 -6.77 -5.42 5.30
N VAL A 136 -5.54 -4.93 5.10
CA VAL A 136 -4.55 -5.60 4.23
C VAL A 136 -4.19 -6.97 4.79
N PHE A 137 -4.02 -7.10 6.10
CA PHE A 137 -3.71 -8.37 6.76
C PHE A 137 -4.84 -9.40 6.56
N VAL A 138 -6.09 -9.02 6.81
CA VAL A 138 -7.24 -9.91 6.60
C VAL A 138 -7.40 -10.28 5.12
N TYR A 139 -7.23 -9.33 4.20
CA TYR A 139 -7.22 -9.61 2.77
C TYR A 139 -6.11 -10.60 2.38
N GLY A 140 -4.91 -10.45 2.95
CA GLY A 140 -3.79 -11.36 2.77
C GLY A 140 -4.10 -12.78 3.24
N LEU A 141 -4.78 -12.95 4.39
CA LEU A 141 -5.22 -14.27 4.87
C LEU A 141 -6.22 -14.92 3.90
N ILE A 142 -7.16 -14.15 3.35
CA ILE A 142 -8.12 -14.64 2.36
C ILE A 142 -7.40 -15.07 1.08
N LEU A 143 -6.41 -14.29 0.64
CA LEU A 143 -5.57 -14.64 -0.51
C LEU A 143 -4.81 -15.94 -0.28
N VAL A 144 -4.16 -16.10 0.87
CA VAL A 144 -3.46 -17.34 1.23
C VAL A 144 -4.44 -18.51 1.24
N LYS A 145 -5.64 -18.34 1.80
CA LYS A 145 -6.68 -19.36 1.76
C LYS A 145 -7.05 -19.74 0.33
N ILE A 146 -7.38 -18.78 -0.54
CA ILE A 146 -7.81 -19.08 -1.91
C ILE A 146 -6.72 -19.78 -2.76
N ILE A 147 -5.45 -19.42 -2.52
CA ILE A 147 -4.32 -19.95 -3.28
C ILE A 147 -3.93 -21.35 -2.79
N PHE A 148 -3.81 -21.55 -1.47
CA PHE A 148 -3.25 -22.78 -0.90
C PHE A 148 -4.30 -23.76 -0.37
N LEU A 149 -5.45 -23.26 0.10
CA LEU A 149 -6.53 -24.03 0.71
C LEU A 149 -7.74 -23.98 -0.24
N LYS A 150 -7.72 -24.85 -1.26
CA LYS A 150 -8.83 -24.99 -2.21
C LYS A 150 -10.17 -25.16 -1.51
#